data_AF-A0A948NL96-F1
#
_entry.id   AF-A0A948NL96-F1
#
_cell.length_a   1.000
_cell.length_b   1.000
_cell.length_c   1.000
_cell.angle_alpha   90.00
_cell.angle_beta   90.00
_cell.angle_gamma   90.00
#
_symmetry.space_group_name_H-M   'P 1'
#
loop_
_entity.id
_entity.type
_entity.pdbx_description
1 polymer ?
#
loop_
_entity_poly.entity_id
_entity_poly.type
_entity_poly.pdbx_seq_one_letter_code
_entity_poly.pdbx_strand_id
1 'polypeptide(L)'
;ALKIEYLGVKVILKRNRPGFEEFVKPRKLIYREKMTINNPISGEVNYDGFCTYDLKISNEAYDELLDCSEDRLRSIICDEFIDSCEKLRILNNKVPEANVDEFIRRTKLFFDRL
;
A
#
# COMPACT_ATOMS: atom_id res chain seq x y z
N ALA A 1 -12.43 2.50 -11.36
CA ALA A 1 -10.96 2.32 -11.44
C ALA A 1 -10.31 3.57 -10.86
N LEU A 2 -9.12 3.45 -10.26
CA LEU A 2 -8.47 4.56 -9.53
C LEU A 2 -7.98 5.72 -10.42
N LYS A 3 -7.95 5.52 -11.74
CA LYS A 3 -7.43 6.51 -12.72
C LYS A 3 -5.99 6.97 -12.39
N ILE A 4 -5.21 6.05 -11.83
CA ILE A 4 -3.77 6.16 -11.65
C ILE A 4 -3.12 5.07 -12.50
N GLU A 5 -2.00 5.38 -13.12
CA GLU A 5 -1.22 4.43 -13.91
C GLU A 5 -0.26 3.63 -13.04
N TYR A 6 0.32 4.26 -12.01
CA TYR A 6 1.26 3.63 -11.11
C TYR A 6 0.82 3.74 -9.65
N LEU A 7 0.82 2.59 -8.96
CA LEU A 7 0.65 2.49 -7.52
C LEU A 7 1.86 1.77 -6.90
N GLY A 8 2.71 2.52 -6.20
CA GLY A 8 3.83 1.94 -5.46
C GLY A 8 3.54 1.86 -3.97
N VAL A 9 3.58 0.65 -3.42
CA VAL A 9 3.40 0.40 -1.99
C VAL A 9 4.70 -0.13 -1.43
N LYS A 10 5.34 0.62 -0.53
CA LYS A 10 6.51 0.12 0.21
C LYS A 10 6.04 -0.50 1.51
N VAL A 11 6.31 -1.79 1.68
CA VAL A 11 5.99 -2.52 2.91
C VAL A 11 7.12 -2.34 3.93
N ILE A 12 6.74 -2.03 5.17
CA ILE A 12 7.64 -1.90 6.32
C ILE A 12 7.25 -2.96 7.34
N LEU A 13 8.10 -3.98 7.47
CA LEU A 13 7.96 -5.04 8.46
C LEU A 13 8.91 -4.74 9.63
N LYS A 14 8.40 -4.05 10.66
CA LYS A 14 9.21 -3.67 11.82
C LYS A 14 8.35 -3.46 13.07
N ARG A 15 8.73 -4.13 14.16
CA ARG A 15 8.22 -3.88 15.51
C ARG A 15 9.08 -2.86 16.27
N ASN A 16 8.44 -1.89 16.90
CA ASN A 16 9.13 -0.99 17.83
C ASN A 16 9.23 -1.67 19.20
N ARG A 17 10.42 -1.68 19.80
CA ARG A 17 10.58 -2.19 21.17
C ARG A 17 9.98 -1.21 22.17
N PRO A 18 9.28 -1.67 23.22
CA PRO A 18 8.81 -0.79 24.29
C PRO A 18 9.95 0.06 24.86
N GLY A 19 9.71 1.36 25.03
CA GLY A 19 10.71 2.31 25.51
C GLY A 19 11.68 2.85 24.46
N PHE A 20 11.56 2.46 23.19
CA PHE A 20 12.35 3.02 22.09
C PHE A 20 11.49 3.88 21.17
N GLU A 21 12.05 5.01 20.71
CA GLU A 21 11.37 5.89 19.76
C GLU A 21 11.21 5.24 18.38
N GLU A 22 10.10 5.58 17.72
CA GLU A 22 9.84 5.17 16.34
C GLU A 22 10.75 5.92 15.38
N PHE A 23 11.84 5.28 14.98
CA PHE A 23 12.79 5.86 14.02
C PHE A 23 12.27 5.89 12.58
N VAL A 24 11.36 4.99 12.22
CA VAL A 24 10.81 4.87 10.86
C VAL A 24 9.37 5.34 10.87
N LYS A 25 9.14 6.57 10.39
CA LYS A 25 7.78 7.09 10.17
C LYS A 25 7.34 6.70 8.76
N PRO A 26 6.25 5.93 8.59
CA PRO A 26 5.75 5.58 7.27
C PRO A 26 5.47 6.84 6.45
N ARG A 27 5.94 6.89 5.21
CA ARG A 27 5.62 8.01 4.31
C ARG A 27 4.12 8.02 4.06
N LYS A 28 3.54 9.22 4.19
CA LYS A 28 2.14 9.48 3.81
C LYS A 28 1.96 9.24 2.32
N LEU A 29 0.70 9.07 1.92
CA LEU A 29 0.34 8.97 0.52
C LEU A 29 0.73 10.24 -0.24
N ILE A 30 1.40 10.04 -1.37
CA ILE A 30 1.77 11.06 -2.33
C ILE A 30 1.09 10.71 -3.65
N TYR A 31 0.35 11.67 -4.19
CA TYR A 31 -0.20 11.61 -5.54
C TYR A 31 0.43 12.70 -6.40
N ARG A 32 0.77 12.37 -7.64
CA ARG A 32 1.22 13.30 -8.68
C ARG A 32 0.54 12.95 -9.98
N GLU A 33 -0.07 13.95 -10.62
CA GLU A 33 -0.75 13.77 -11.90
C GLU A 33 0.21 13.41 -13.04
N LYS A 34 1.44 13.93 -13.01
CA LYS A 34 2.50 13.57 -13.94
C LYS A 34 3.80 13.33 -13.20
N MET A 35 4.46 12.21 -13.46
CA MET A 35 5.75 11.90 -12.86
C MET A 35 6.63 11.12 -13.82
N THR A 36 7.85 11.60 -13.95
CA THR A 36 8.94 10.93 -14.64
C THR A 36 9.81 10.21 -13.62
N ILE A 37 10.09 8.93 -13.85
CA ILE A 37 10.95 8.10 -13.00
C ILE A 37 12.03 7.47 -13.85
N ASN A 38 13.27 7.63 -13.41
CA ASN A 38 14.39 6.89 -13.97
C ASN A 38 14.42 5.49 -13.35
N ASN A 39 13.94 4.51 -14.10
CA ASN A 39 14.06 3.10 -13.76
C ASN A 39 15.42 2.58 -14.27
N PRO A 40 16.27 1.98 -13.42
CA PRO A 40 17.58 1.47 -13.85
C PRO A 40 17.53 0.41 -14.96
N ILE A 41 16.40 -0.29 -15.10
CA ILE A 41 16.23 -1.41 -16.03
C ILE A 41 15.53 -0.95 -17.32
N SER A 42 14.50 -0.10 -17.21
CA SER A 42 13.67 0.33 -18.35
C SER A 42 13.95 1.75 -18.83
N GLY A 43 14.85 2.48 -18.19
CA GLY A 43 15.15 3.87 -18.51
C GLY A 43 14.12 4.84 -17.92
N GLU A 44 13.97 6.00 -18.57
CA GLU A 44 13.05 7.04 -18.15
C GLU A 44 11.61 6.67 -18.52
N VAL A 45 10.76 6.52 -17.49
CA VAL A 45 9.34 6.18 -17.65
C VAL A 45 8.48 7.35 -17.18
N ASN A 46 7.51 7.74 -18.00
CA ASN A 46 6.54 8.79 -17.69
C ASN A 46 5.21 8.15 -17.31
N TYR A 47 4.63 8.59 -16.20
CA TYR A 47 3.34 8.13 -15.71
C TYR A 47 2.32 9.27 -15.66
N ASP A 48 1.14 9.01 -16.20
CA ASP A 48 -0.06 9.85 -16.05
C ASP A 48 -0.85 9.33 -14.84
N GLY A 49 -0.56 9.87 -13.66
CA GLY A 49 -1.14 9.47 -12.39
C GLY A 49 -0.24 8.49 -11.62
N PHE A 50 0.65 9.06 -10.80
CA PHE A 50 1.57 8.35 -9.93
C PHE A 50 1.14 8.46 -8.47
N CYS A 51 0.93 7.32 -7.81
CA CYS A 51 0.61 7.26 -6.40
C CYS A 51 1.59 6.37 -5.65
N THR A 52 2.11 6.85 -4.51
CA THR A 52 2.93 6.02 -3.61
C THR A 52 2.63 6.27 -2.16
N TYR A 53 2.77 5.23 -1.34
CA TYR A 53 2.71 5.33 0.12
C TYR A 53 3.47 4.18 0.79
N ASP A 54 3.74 4.33 2.09
CA ASP A 54 4.28 3.25 2.89
C ASP A 54 3.16 2.53 3.67
N LEU A 55 3.12 1.20 3.56
CA LEU A 55 2.34 0.30 4.41
C LEU A 55 3.27 -0.21 5.51
N LYS A 56 2.99 0.16 6.76
CA LYS A 56 3.65 -0.44 7.91
C LYS A 56 2.70 -1.46 8.49
N ILE A 57 3.16 -2.71 8.57
CA ILE A 57 2.43 -3.79 9.23
C ILE A 57 2.27 -3.44 10.71
N SER A 58 1.07 -3.64 11.26
CA SER A 58 0.80 -3.40 12.68
C SER A 58 1.72 -4.25 13.58
N ASN A 59 1.89 -3.83 14.84
CA ASN A 59 2.73 -4.62 15.75
C ASN A 59 2.07 -5.99 16.05
N GLU A 60 0.74 -5.99 16.09
CA GLU A 60 -0.11 -7.16 16.29
C GLU A 60 0.06 -8.15 15.13
N ALA A 61 -0.09 -7.68 13.89
CA ALA A 61 0.15 -8.50 12.71
C ALA A 61 1.62 -8.94 12.60
N TYR A 62 2.58 -8.09 12.98
CA TYR A 62 4.00 -8.48 13.02
C TYR A 62 4.23 -9.66 13.98
N ASP A 63 3.67 -9.60 15.18
CA ASP A 63 3.82 -10.67 16.16
C ASP A 63 3.15 -11.96 15.68
N GLU A 64 1.99 -11.86 15.02
CA GLU A 64 1.32 -13.02 14.44
C GLU A 64 2.11 -13.64 13.27
N LEU A 65 2.78 -12.80 12.45
CA LEU A 65 3.59 -13.25 11.32
C LEU A 65 4.78 -14.13 11.73
N LEU A 66 5.30 -13.99 12.96
CA LEU A 66 6.46 -14.75 13.42
C LEU A 66 6.18 -16.25 13.60
N ASP A 67 4.96 -16.60 13.97
CA ASP A 67 4.60 -17.96 14.43
C ASP A 67 3.46 -18.59 13.61
N CYS A 68 3.00 -17.94 12.54
CA CYS A 68 1.88 -18.40 11.73
C CYS A 68 2.28 -19.41 10.63
N SER A 69 1.31 -20.20 10.16
CA SER A 69 1.46 -21.02 8.96
C SER A 69 1.53 -20.17 7.70
N GLU A 70 2.03 -20.71 6.59
CA GLU A 70 2.09 -19.98 5.30
C GLU A 70 0.72 -19.48 4.84
N ASP A 71 -0.33 -20.30 4.98
CA ASP A 71 -1.70 -19.89 4.64
C ASP A 71 -2.18 -18.71 5.49
N ARG A 72 -1.83 -18.71 6.78
CA ARG A 72 -2.19 -17.63 7.70
C ARG A 72 -1.38 -16.37 7.43
N LEU A 73 -0.10 -16.51 7.07
CA LEU A 73 0.78 -15.41 6.66
C LEU A 73 0.19 -14.65 5.48
N ARG A 74 -0.32 -15.36 4.46
CA ARG A 74 -0.97 -14.75 3.30
C ARG A 74 -2.20 -13.95 3.71
N SER A 75 -3.07 -14.51 4.56
CA SER A 75 -4.25 -13.82 5.07
C SER A 75 -3.88 -12.52 5.78
N ILE A 76 -2.91 -12.55 6.69
CA ILE A 76 -2.49 -11.36 7.45
C ILE A 76 -1.98 -10.26 6.52
N ILE A 77 -1.15 -10.61 5.54
CA ILE A 77 -0.61 -9.63 4.57
C ILE A 77 -1.73 -9.04 3.71
N CYS A 78 -2.70 -9.86 3.29
CA CYS A 78 -3.83 -9.40 2.49
C CYS A 78 -4.71 -8.41 3.29
N ASP A 79 -5.03 -8.75 4.55
CA ASP A 79 -5.83 -7.90 5.43
C ASP A 79 -5.16 -6.54 5.66
N GLU A 80 -3.87 -6.53 6.01
CA GLU A 80 -3.08 -5.30 6.18
C GLU A 80 -3.01 -4.47 4.89
N PHE A 81 -2.87 -5.11 3.73
CA PHE A 81 -2.87 -4.41 2.44
C PHE A 81 -4.23 -3.79 2.13
N ILE A 82 -5.32 -4.55 2.31
CA ILE A 82 -6.69 -4.09 2.10
C ILE A 82 -6.99 -2.89 3.00
N ASP A 83 -6.66 -2.98 4.29
CA ASP A 83 -6.87 -1.89 5.23
C ASP A 83 -6.06 -0.65 4.84
N SER A 84 -4.83 -0.84 4.35
CA SER A 84 -4.01 0.27 3.89
C SER A 84 -4.56 0.96 2.64
N CYS A 85 -5.41 0.30 1.85
CA CYS A 85 -6.07 0.92 0.70
C CYS A 85 -7.04 2.04 1.11
N GLU A 86 -7.48 2.11 2.37
CA GLU A 86 -8.26 3.25 2.89
C GLU A 86 -7.50 4.58 2.76
N LYS A 87 -6.15 4.56 2.80
CA LYS A 87 -5.32 5.74 2.54
C LYS A 87 -5.57 6.34 1.15
N LEU A 88 -5.98 5.50 0.18
CA LEU A 88 -6.28 5.93 -1.19
C LEU A 88 -7.51 6.82 -1.28
N ARG A 89 -8.35 6.93 -0.23
CA ARG A 89 -9.50 7.86 -0.22
C ARG A 89 -9.11 9.32 -0.46
N ILE A 90 -7.86 9.69 -0.20
CA ILE A 90 -7.32 11.01 -0.58
C ILE A 90 -7.45 11.26 -2.09
N LEU A 91 -7.39 10.22 -2.92
CA LEU A 91 -7.57 10.32 -4.37
C LEU A 91 -8.95 10.82 -4.75
N ASN A 92 -10.00 10.55 -3.97
CA ASN A 92 -11.34 11.08 -4.25
C ASN A 92 -11.35 12.63 -4.30
N ASN A 93 -10.43 13.28 -3.57
CA ASN A 93 -10.28 14.74 -3.58
C ASN A 93 -9.36 15.27 -4.68
N LYS A 94 -8.50 14.42 -5.25
CA LYS A 94 -7.47 14.80 -6.24
C LYS A 94 -7.83 14.37 -7.66
N VAL A 95 -8.66 13.35 -7.77
CA VAL A 95 -9.08 12.68 -9.00
C VAL A 95 -10.58 12.43 -8.86
N PRO A 96 -11.45 13.35 -9.33
CA PRO A 96 -12.90 13.27 -9.10
C PRO A 96 -13.55 11.98 -9.64
N GLU A 97 -12.96 11.38 -10.67
CA GLU A 97 -13.42 10.12 -11.27
C GLU A 97 -12.89 8.86 -10.54
N ALA A 98 -11.99 9.02 -9.55
CA ALA A 98 -11.45 7.88 -8.82
C ALA A 98 -12.56 7.24 -8.00
N ASN A 99 -12.79 5.95 -8.26
CA ASN A 99 -13.69 5.13 -7.44
C ASN A 99 -12.85 4.20 -6.56
N VAL A 100 -12.47 4.71 -5.38
CA VAL A 100 -11.64 4.01 -4.39
C VAL A 100 -12.42 2.84 -3.77
N ASP A 101 -13.71 2.99 -3.50
CA ASP A 101 -14.53 1.93 -2.91
C ASP A 101 -14.60 0.70 -3.83
N GLU A 102 -14.80 0.92 -5.13
CA GLU A 102 -14.80 -0.16 -6.13
C GLU A 102 -13.41 -0.81 -6.25
N PHE A 103 -12.34 -0.03 -6.10
CA PHE A 103 -10.98 -0.59 -6.08
C PHE A 103 -10.78 -1.51 -4.87
N ILE A 104 -11.09 -1.04 -3.66
CA ILE A 104 -10.99 -1.84 -2.42
C ILE A 104 -11.81 -3.12 -2.55
N ARG A 105 -13.06 -3.02 -3.04
CA ARG A 105 -13.93 -4.17 -3.26
C ARG A 105 -13.32 -5.19 -4.21
N ARG A 106 -12.75 -4.74 -5.33
CA ARG A 106 -12.09 -5.63 -6.31
C ARG A 106 -10.81 -6.26 -5.75
N THR A 107 -10.03 -5.51 -4.98
CA THR A 107 -8.82 -5.99 -4.31
C THR A 107 -9.16 -7.10 -3.30
N LYS A 108 -10.21 -6.93 -2.49
CA LYS A 108 -10.74 -7.98 -1.60
C LYS A 108 -11.08 -9.26 -2.39
N LEU A 109 -11.89 -9.12 -3.45
CA LEU A 109 -12.27 -10.24 -4.31
C LEU A 109 -11.10 -10.91 -5.03
N PHE A 110 -10.02 -10.19 -5.30
CA PHE A 110 -8.81 -10.75 -5.89
C PHE A 110 -8.07 -11.62 -4.88
N PHE A 111 -7.90 -11.14 -3.65
CA PHE A 111 -7.22 -11.91 -2.59
C PHE A 111 -8.04 -13.11 -2.11
N ASP A 112 -9.36 -13.02 -2.07
CA ASP A 112 -10.24 -14.16 -1.72
C ASP A 112 -10.11 -15.36 -2.70
N ARG A 113 -9.48 -15.16 -3.87
CA ARG A 113 -9.29 -16.17 -4.91
C ARG A 113 -7.87 -16.74 -4.97
N LEU A 114 -6.94 -16.21 -4.18
CA LEU A 114 -5.56 -16.66 -4.06
C LEU A 114 -5.40 -17.69 -2.94
#